data_AF-A0AAU4R1F9-F1
#
_entry.id   AF-A0AAU4R1F9-F1
#
_cell.length_a   1.000
_cell.length_b   1.000
_cell.length_c   1.000
_cell.angle_alpha   90.00
_cell.angle_beta   90.00
_cell.angle_gamma   90.00
#
_symmetry.space_group_name_H-M   'P 1'
#
loop_
_entity.id
_entity.type
_entity.pdbx_description
1 polymer ?
#
loop_
_entity_poly.entity_id
_entity_poly.type
_entity_poly.pdbx_seq_one_letter_code
_entity_poly.pdbx_strand_id
1 'polypeptide(L)'
;MAYEIPVTQARAELAELINRVVYGGERVVVTRHGKPLVALVSASDLERLEKLGEPAELTEEQVISAVSSVREVASAPRERQRFGIAAEHRGSSPS
;
A
#
# COMPACT_ATOMS: atom_id res chain seq x y z
N MET A 1 -19.10 7.64 9.57
CA MET A 1 -18.61 6.27 9.81
C MET A 1 -19.29 5.36 8.81
N ALA A 2 -18.61 4.34 8.27
CA ALA A 2 -19.20 3.42 7.31
C ALA A 2 -19.82 2.24 8.07
N TYR A 3 -21.13 2.02 7.93
CA TYR A 3 -21.84 0.89 8.53
C TYR A 3 -22.05 -0.21 7.49
N GLU A 4 -21.84 -1.47 7.88
CA GLU A 4 -22.00 -2.63 6.98
C GLU A 4 -23.35 -3.31 7.19
N ILE A 5 -24.05 -3.62 6.09
CA ILE A 5 -25.35 -4.29 6.12
C ILE A 5 -25.44 -5.40 5.06
N PRO A 6 -25.95 -6.60 5.39
CA PRO A 6 -26.17 -7.64 4.39
C PRO A 6 -27.21 -7.23 3.34
N VAL A 7 -27.02 -7.63 2.08
CA VAL A 7 -27.93 -7.32 0.95
C VAL A 7 -29.39 -7.69 1.21
N THR A 8 -29.63 -8.77 1.96
CA THR A 8 -30.99 -9.20 2.32
C THR A 8 -31.69 -8.18 3.22
N GLN A 9 -30.98 -7.63 4.20
CA GLN A 9 -31.51 -6.61 5.12
C GLN A 9 -31.59 -5.25 4.42
N ALA A 10 -30.58 -4.89 3.62
CA ALA A 10 -30.58 -3.65 2.84
C ALA A 10 -31.80 -3.53 1.92
N ARG A 11 -32.26 -4.65 1.34
CA ARG A 11 -33.48 -4.68 0.51
C ARG A 11 -34.75 -4.42 1.31
N ALA A 12 -34.83 -4.93 2.54
CA ALA A 12 -36.00 -4.77 3.41
C ALA A 12 -36.12 -3.33 3.94
N GLU A 13 -34.99 -2.69 4.23
CA GLU A 13 -34.91 -1.38 4.90
C GLU A 13 -34.46 -0.25 3.95
N LEU A 14 -34.57 -0.44 2.63
CA LEU A 14 -33.99 0.46 1.64
C LEU A 14 -34.42 1.92 1.81
N ALA A 15 -35.70 2.16 2.08
CA ALA A 15 -36.24 3.50 2.27
C ALA A 15 -35.62 4.21 3.49
N GLU A 16 -35.41 3.49 4.59
CA GLU A 16 -34.77 4.03 5.79
C GLU A 16 -33.29 4.34 5.54
N LEU A 17 -32.58 3.44 4.87
CA LEU A 17 -31.18 3.65 4.50
C LEU A 17 -31.00 4.87 3.60
N ILE A 18 -31.89 5.09 2.64
CA ILE A 18 -31.87 6.28 1.78
C ILE A 18 -32.02 7.54 2.63
N ASN A 19 -33.03 7.59 3.52
CA ASN A 19 -33.25 8.75 4.38
C ASN A 19 -32.04 9.04 5.28
N ARG A 20 -31.43 7.99 5.85
CA ARG A 20 -30.22 8.12 6.68
C ARG A 20 -29.02 8.64 5.88
N VAL A 21 -28.84 8.18 4.65
CA VAL A 21 -27.73 8.62 3.79
C VAL A 21 -27.95 10.07 3.32
N VAL A 22 -29.18 10.43 2.96
CA VAL A 22 -29.52 11.78 2.46
C VAL A 22 -29.50 12.82 3.58
N TYR A 23 -30.16 12.54 4.70
CA TYR A 23 -30.36 13.52 5.77
C TYR A 23 -29.39 13.35 6.94
N GLY A 24 -28.94 12.12 7.21
CA GLY A 24 -27.99 11.82 8.28
C GLY A 24 -26.53 11.96 7.88
N GLY A 25 -26.22 12.12 6.58
CA GLY A 25 -24.84 12.17 6.08
C GLY A 25 -24.05 10.87 6.32
N GLU A 26 -24.76 9.77 6.55
CA GLU A 26 -24.17 8.47 6.81
C GLU A 26 -23.74 7.79 5.50
N ARG A 27 -22.74 6.90 5.60
CA ARG A 27 -22.28 6.08 4.48
C ARG A 27 -22.53 4.62 4.83
N VAL A 28 -23.16 3.86 3.92
CA VAL A 28 -23.55 2.48 4.18
C VAL A 28 -22.91 1.57 3.16
N VAL A 29 -22.29 0.48 3.60
CA VAL A 29 -21.69 -0.55 2.75
C VAL A 29 -22.58 -1.78 2.75
N VAL A 30 -23.12 -2.12 1.60
CA VAL A 30 -23.91 -3.33 1.40
C VAL A 30 -22.97 -4.49 1.12
N THR A 31 -23.10 -5.55 1.92
CA THR A 31 -22.28 -6.75 1.81
C THR A 31 -23.07 -7.94 1.28
N ARG A 32 -22.38 -8.84 0.57
CA ARG A 32 -22.90 -10.16 0.19
C ARG A 32 -21.93 -11.22 0.69
N HIS A 33 -22.41 -12.13 1.53
CA HIS A 33 -21.57 -13.15 2.19
C HIS A 33 -20.36 -12.53 2.94
N GLY A 34 -20.57 -11.37 3.59
CA GLY A 34 -19.52 -10.66 4.33
C GLY A 34 -18.50 -9.91 3.45
N LYS A 35 -18.66 -9.91 2.13
CA LYS A 35 -17.80 -9.13 1.21
C LYS A 35 -18.49 -7.81 0.84
N PRO A 36 -17.80 -6.67 0.89
CA PRO A 36 -18.36 -5.39 0.45
C PRO A 36 -18.66 -5.44 -1.05
N LEU A 37 -19.86 -5.03 -1.43
CA LEU A 37 -20.33 -5.08 -2.82
C LEU A 37 -20.68 -3.70 -3.37
N VAL A 38 -21.46 -2.91 -2.61
CA VAL A 38 -21.93 -1.57 -3.02
C VAL A 38 -21.85 -0.64 -1.83
N ALA A 39 -21.59 0.65 -2.04
CA ALA A 39 -21.73 1.68 -1.03
C ALA A 39 -22.85 2.65 -1.42
N LEU A 40 -23.74 2.96 -0.46
CA LEU A 40 -24.69 4.05 -0.58
C LEU A 40 -24.08 5.31 0.02
N VAL A 41 -24.09 6.37 -0.77
CA VAL A 41 -23.64 7.72 -0.41
C VAL A 41 -24.65 8.73 -0.94
N SER A 42 -24.65 9.95 -0.39
CA SER A 42 -25.51 11.02 -0.91
C SER A 42 -25.06 11.45 -2.30
N ALA A 43 -25.98 12.04 -3.07
CA ALA A 43 -25.66 12.55 -4.41
C ALA A 43 -24.49 13.55 -4.36
N SER A 44 -24.49 14.46 -3.38
CA SER A 44 -23.40 15.44 -3.22
C SER A 44 -22.05 14.82 -2.90
N ASP A 45 -22.03 13.68 -2.19
CA ASP A 45 -20.78 12.96 -1.93
C ASP A 45 -20.33 12.17 -3.16
N LEU A 46 -21.26 11.61 -3.94
CA LEU A 46 -20.95 11.02 -5.24
C LEU A 46 -20.32 12.06 -6.18
N GLU A 47 -20.93 13.24 -6.32
CA GLU A 47 -20.40 14.33 -7.15
C GLU A 47 -19.00 14.76 -6.70
N ARG A 48 -18.73 14.79 -5.39
CA ARG A 48 -17.39 15.07 -4.86
C ARG A 48 -16.39 13.98 -5.21
N LEU A 49 -16.78 12.72 -5.12
CA LEU A 49 -15.93 11.59 -5.48
C LEU A 49 -15.65 11.55 -6.98
N GLU A 50 -16.63 11.87 -7.82
CA GLU A 50 -16.46 11.97 -9.28
C GLU A 50 -15.48 13.10 -9.63
N LYS A 51 -15.60 14.27 -9.02
CA LYS A 51 -14.66 15.41 -9.21
C LYS A 51 -13.23 15.11 -8.76
N LEU A 52 -13.06 14.26 -7.74
CA LEU A 52 -11.75 13.80 -7.28
C LEU A 52 -11.20 12.64 -8.13
N GLY A 53 -12.10 11.90 -8.77
CA GLY A 53 -11.80 10.75 -9.61
C GLY A 53 -11.65 11.09 -11.09
N GLU A 54 -11.93 12.33 -11.51
CA GLU A 54 -11.50 12.83 -12.80
C GLU A 54 -9.97 12.74 -12.81
N PRO A 55 -9.39 11.87 -13.65
CA PRO A 55 -7.96 11.86 -13.79
C PRO A 55 -7.57 13.26 -14.25
N ALA A 56 -6.71 13.95 -13.50
CA ALA A 56 -5.75 14.81 -14.19
C ALA A 56 -5.23 13.93 -15.34
N GLU A 57 -5.35 14.39 -16.59
CA GLU A 57 -4.82 13.70 -17.76
C GLU A 57 -3.33 13.43 -17.53
N LEU A 58 -3.03 12.35 -16.81
CA LEU A 58 -1.73 11.77 -16.67
C LEU A 58 -1.60 10.97 -17.95
N THR A 59 -1.22 11.71 -18.99
CA THR A 59 -0.50 11.18 -20.14
C THR A 59 0.39 10.03 -19.69
N GLU A 60 0.36 8.92 -20.44
CA GLU A 60 0.98 7.62 -20.21
C GLU A 60 2.50 7.63 -19.95
N GLU A 61 3.00 8.39 -18.97
CA GLU A 61 4.43 8.58 -18.79
C GLU A 61 4.82 8.73 -17.32
N GLN A 62 4.25 7.92 -16.43
CA GLN A 62 4.95 7.57 -15.19
C GLN A 62 4.80 6.08 -14.94
N VAL A 63 5.59 5.32 -15.70
CA VAL A 63 6.13 4.02 -15.30
C VAL A 63 6.55 4.15 -13.84
N ILE A 64 5.83 3.46 -12.96
CA ILE A 64 6.24 3.32 -11.56
C ILE A 64 7.52 2.47 -11.58
N SER A 65 8.66 3.13 -11.74
CA SER A 65 9.98 2.54 -11.50
C SER A 65 10.11 2.35 -9.99
N ALA A 66 9.60 1.23 -9.49
CA ALA A 66 9.87 0.82 -8.12
C ALA A 66 11.37 0.52 -8.00
N VAL A 67 12.07 1.45 -7.37
CA VAL A 67 13.47 1.39 -6.97
C VAL A 67 13.72 0.13 -6.14
N SER A 68 14.52 -0.78 -6.66
CA SER A 68 15.24 -1.78 -5.86
C SER A 68 16.74 -1.64 -6.11
N SER A 69 17.31 -0.52 -5.66
CA SER A 69 18.74 -0.45 -5.43
C SER A 69 19.03 -0.92 -4.00
N VAL A 70 19.32 -2.22 -3.87
CA VAL A 70 20.08 -2.70 -2.72
C VAL A 70 21.42 -1.98 -2.76
N ARG A 71 21.67 -1.13 -1.78
CA ARG A 71 22.97 -0.49 -1.58
C ARG A 71 23.94 -1.60 -1.15
N GLU A 72 24.77 -2.08 -2.07
CA GLU A 72 26.05 -2.67 -1.69
C GLU A 72 26.82 -1.58 -0.96
N VAL A 73 26.94 -1.74 0.37
CA VAL A 73 27.85 -0.93 1.15
C VAL A 73 29.25 -1.28 0.64
N ALA A 74 29.83 -0.37 -0.14
CA ALA A 74 31.23 -0.45 -0.53
C ALA A 74 32.06 -0.58 0.76
N SER A 75 32.79 -1.68 0.86
CA SER A 75 33.86 -1.82 1.83
C SER A 75 34.79 -0.61 1.69
N ALA A 76 35.06 0.04 2.82
CA ALA A 76 36.04 1.12 2.93
C ALA A 76 37.39 0.70 2.32
N PRO A 77 38.17 1.65 1.77
CA PRO A 77 39.41 1.34 1.08
C PRO A 77 40.34 0.58 2.02
N ARG A 78 40.80 -0.61 1.58
CA ARG A 78 41.94 -1.27 2.20
C ARG A 78 43.16 -0.38 1.96
N GLU A 79 43.39 0.54 2.89
CA GLU A 79 44.69 1.14 3.08
C GLU A 79 45.69 -0.02 3.19
N ARG A 80 46.72 0.01 2.35
CA ARG A 80 47.86 -0.91 2.45
C ARG A 80 48.66 -0.56 3.70
N GLN A 81 48.06 -0.68 4.88
CA GLN A 81 48.84 -0.80 6.10
C GLN A 81 49.57 -2.13 5.98
N ARG A 82 50.89 -2.01 5.85
CA ARG A 82 51.83 -3.11 5.94
C ARG A 82 51.65 -3.72 7.33
N PHE A 83 50.72 -4.66 7.46
CA PHE A 83 50.71 -5.53 8.61
C PHE A 83 51.99 -6.36 8.50
N GLY A 84 52.97 -6.00 9.34
CA GLY A 84 54.21 -6.75 9.51
C GLY A 84 53.91 -8.07 10.20
N ILE A 85 53.25 -8.99 9.48
CA ILE A 85 52.98 -10.33 9.99
C ILE A 85 54.11 -11.21 9.50
N ALA A 86 55.15 -11.31 10.33
CA ALA A 86 56.15 -12.36 10.23
C ALA A 86 55.52 -13.65 10.78
N ALA A 87 55.46 -14.70 9.97
CA ALA A 87 55.18 -16.05 10.44
C ALA A 87 56.50 -16.82 10.45
N GLU A 88 56.87 -17.27 11.64
CA GLU A 88 58.16 -17.90 11.94
C GLU A 88 58.27 -19.31 11.35
N HIS A 89 59.48 -19.61 10.90
CA HIS A 89 59.90 -20.88 10.31
C HIS A 89 60.04 -21.96 11.40
N ARG A 90 59.21 -23.01 11.38
CA ARG A 90 59.55 -24.26 12.07
C ARG A 90 60.35 -25.14 11.12
N GLY A 91 61.66 -25.01 11.23
CA GLY A 91 62.61 -25.90 10.57
C GLY A 91 62.76 -27.20 11.35
N SER A 92 62.97 -28.27 10.60
CA SER A 92 63.95 -29.34 10.88
C SER A 92 63.56 -30.54 10.00
N SER A 93 64.41 -31.20 9.25
CA SER A 93 65.76 -31.02 8.73
C SER A 93 66.04 -32.29 7.90
N PRO A 94 67.07 -32.30 7.06
CA PRO A 94 67.17 -33.19 5.91
C PRO A 94 67.86 -34.53 6.20
N SER A 95 67.76 -35.47 5.27
CA SER A 95 68.80 -36.43 4.87
C SER A 95 68.61 -36.81 3.41
#